data_AF-A0A7C2KZ22-F1
#
_entry.id   AF-A0A7C2KZ22-F1
#
_cell.length_a   1.000
_cell.length_b   1.000
_cell.length_c   1.000
_cell.angle_alpha   90.00
_cell.angle_beta   90.00
_cell.angle_gamma   90.00
#
_symmetry.space_group_name_H-M   'P 1'
#
loop_
_entity.id
_entity.type
_entity.pdbx_description
1 polymer ?
#
loop_
_entity_poly.entity_id
_entity_poly.type
_entity_poly.pdbx_seq_one_letter_code
_entity_poly.pdbx_strand_id
1 'polypeptide(L)'
;MTAAQAPAAARSRKWELSDGIAELETLAQERARQVPTLVARGALTEAEATARAAALAGTLTFLRFCKEHEAALRAFMAGVAKRGKACA
;
A
#
# COMPACT_ATOMS: atom_id res chain seq x y z
N MET A 1 9.34 -29.61 18.81
CA MET A 1 8.48 -28.62 18.14
C MET A 1 8.81 -27.26 18.74
N THR A 2 9.64 -26.46 18.07
CA THR A 2 10.14 -25.21 18.63
C THR A 2 9.59 -24.05 17.81
N ALA A 3 8.60 -23.35 18.37
CA ALA A 3 8.13 -22.09 17.83
C ALA A 3 9.25 -21.06 18.03
N ALA A 4 10.01 -20.76 16.98
CA ALA A 4 10.89 -19.61 16.95
C ALA A 4 10.00 -18.36 16.85
N GLN A 5 9.48 -17.91 18.00
CA GLN A 5 8.93 -16.57 18.14
C GLN A 5 10.08 -15.58 17.99
N ALA A 6 10.09 -14.87 16.86
CA ALA A 6 10.97 -13.73 16.66
C ALA A 6 10.77 -12.71 17.81
N PRO A 7 11.85 -12.09 18.32
CA PRO A 7 11.77 -11.25 19.51
C PRO A 7 10.86 -10.03 19.27
N ALA A 8 9.91 -9.84 20.19
CA ALA A 8 8.99 -8.72 20.29
C ALA A 8 9.68 -7.39 20.72
N ALA A 9 10.84 -7.07 20.12
CA ALA A 9 11.66 -5.93 20.46
C ALA A 9 11.82 -4.97 19.26
N ALA A 10 10.71 -4.42 18.77
CA ALA A 10 10.69 -3.26 17.87
C ALA A 10 9.27 -2.66 17.74
N ARG A 11 8.63 -2.26 18.84
CA ARG A 11 7.33 -1.56 18.78
C ARG A 11 7.38 -0.24 19.54
N SER A 12 8.07 0.74 18.96
CA SER A 12 7.86 2.17 19.30
C SER A 12 8.34 3.13 18.22
N ARG A 13 8.48 2.71 16.95
CA ARG A 13 8.64 3.66 15.85
C ARG A 13 7.26 4.04 15.34
N LYS A 14 6.99 5.35 15.29
CA LYS A 14 5.81 5.89 14.64
C LYS A 14 5.85 5.42 13.18
N TRP A 15 4.90 4.59 12.78
CA TRP A 15 4.82 4.07 11.42
C TRP A 15 4.71 5.24 10.44
N GLU A 16 5.55 5.25 9.41
CA GLU A 16 5.56 6.28 8.38
C GLU A 16 5.00 5.76 7.05
N LEU A 17 4.51 6.66 6.21
CA LEU A 17 4.04 6.32 4.86
C LEU A 17 5.13 5.62 4.03
N SER A 18 6.41 5.96 4.27
CA SER A 18 7.56 5.28 3.65
C SER A 18 7.64 3.80 4.02
N ASP A 19 7.36 3.45 5.28
CA ASP A 19 7.36 2.06 5.75
C ASP A 19 6.24 1.29 5.06
N GLY A 20 5.04 1.88 4.99
CA GLY A 20 3.91 1.29 4.27
C GLY A 20 4.14 1.04 2.79
N ILE A 21 4.81 1.97 2.09
CA ILE A 21 5.16 1.80 0.68
C ILE A 21 6.15 0.62 0.52
N ALA A 22 7.18 0.55 1.37
CA ALA A 22 8.16 -0.54 1.32
C ALA A 22 7.55 -1.92 1.63
N GLU A 23 6.64 -2.00 2.60
CA GLU A 23 5.89 -3.22 2.90
C GLU A 23 5.02 -3.66 1.72
N LEU A 24 4.32 -2.74 1.06
CA LEU A 24 3.49 -3.03 -0.11
C LEU A 24 4.32 -3.45 -1.33
N GLU A 25 5.50 -2.86 -1.53
CA GLU A 25 6.44 -3.28 -2.57
C GLU A 25 6.94 -4.71 -2.34
N THR A 26 7.26 -5.05 -1.09
CA THR A 26 7.66 -6.41 -0.70
C THR A 26 6.52 -7.39 -0.98
N LEU A 27 5.29 -7.06 -0.55
CA LEU A 27 4.11 -7.89 -0.80
C LEU A 27 3.81 -8.05 -2.31
N ALA A 28 4.04 -7.00 -3.11
CA ALA A 28 3.89 -7.06 -4.57
C ALA A 28 4.86 -8.08 -5.18
N GLN A 29 6.12 -8.07 -4.75
CA GLN A 29 7.14 -9.01 -5.21
C GLN A 29 6.83 -10.44 -4.79
N GLU A 30 6.40 -10.65 -3.54
CA GLU A 30 5.99 -11.97 -3.05
C GLU A 30 4.83 -12.54 -3.86
N ARG A 31 3.80 -11.72 -4.14
CA ARG A 31 2.67 -12.13 -4.97
C ARG A 31 3.07 -12.40 -6.40
N ALA A 32 3.93 -11.59 -7.00
CA ALA A 32 4.43 -11.82 -8.36
C ALA A 32 5.10 -13.21 -8.50
N ARG A 33 5.75 -13.70 -7.45
CA ARG A 33 6.34 -15.05 -7.41
C ARG A 33 5.29 -16.16 -7.26
N GLN A 34 4.22 -15.92 -6.51
CA GLN A 34 3.20 -16.94 -6.20
C GLN A 34 2.12 -17.05 -7.27
N VAL A 35 1.73 -15.94 -7.91
CA VAL A 35 0.63 -15.85 -8.87
C VAL A 35 0.72 -16.88 -10.00
N PRO A 36 1.88 -17.12 -10.66
CA PRO A 36 1.98 -18.13 -11.71
C PRO A 36 1.56 -19.53 -11.24
N THR A 37 1.97 -19.92 -10.03
CA THR A 37 1.59 -21.21 -9.43
C THR A 37 0.09 -21.25 -9.09
N LEU A 38 -0.48 -20.13 -8.62
CA LEU A 38 -1.92 -20.03 -8.35
C LEU A 38 -2.77 -20.15 -9.62
N VAL A 39 -2.29 -19.57 -10.72
CA VAL A 39 -2.95 -19.67 -12.04
C VAL A 39 -2.83 -21.08 -12.60
N ALA A 40 -1.62 -21.65 -12.59
CA ALA A 40 -1.37 -23.00 -13.11
C ALA A 40 -2.21 -24.09 -12.41
N ARG A 41 -2.50 -23.93 -11.11
CA ARG A 41 -3.34 -24.85 -10.34
C ARG A 41 -4.85 -24.55 -10.42
N GLY A 42 -5.26 -23.55 -11.21
CA GLY A 42 -6.66 -23.14 -11.38
C GLY A 42 -7.27 -22.45 -10.16
N ALA A 43 -6.46 -22.04 -9.17
CA ALA A 43 -6.96 -21.35 -7.98
C ALA A 43 -7.17 -19.85 -8.18
N LEU A 44 -6.69 -19.30 -9.30
CA LEU A 44 -6.84 -17.91 -9.72
C LEU A 44 -6.90 -17.87 -11.24
N THR A 45 -7.76 -17.05 -11.82
CA THR A 45 -7.75 -16.83 -13.28
C THR A 45 -6.68 -15.80 -13.66
N GLU A 46 -6.24 -15.82 -14.92
CA GLU A 46 -5.32 -14.79 -15.45
C GLU A 46 -5.93 -13.38 -15.38
N ALA A 47 -7.23 -13.26 -15.60
CA ALA A 47 -7.95 -11.99 -15.51
C ALA A 47 -7.92 -11.44 -14.08
N GLU A 48 -8.18 -12.26 -13.07
CA GLU A 48 -8.11 -11.85 -11.66
C GLU A 48 -6.68 -11.54 -11.22
N ALA A 49 -5.70 -12.32 -11.68
CA ALA A 49 -4.29 -12.05 -11.43
C ALA A 49 -3.89 -10.66 -11.96
N THR A 50 -4.30 -10.35 -13.20
CA THR A 50 -4.04 -9.07 -13.86
C THR A 50 -4.73 -7.93 -13.14
N ALA A 51 -6.01 -8.06 -12.81
CA ALA A 51 -6.77 -7.04 -12.09
C ALA A 51 -6.16 -6.72 -10.72
N ARG A 52 -5.72 -7.75 -9.98
CA ARG A 52 -5.05 -7.59 -8.68
C ARG A 52 -3.69 -6.92 -8.80
N ALA A 53 -2.90 -7.27 -9.82
CA ALA A 53 -1.61 -6.64 -10.08
C ALA A 53 -1.78 -5.15 -10.43
N ALA A 54 -2.74 -4.83 -11.31
CA ALA A 54 -3.06 -3.45 -11.69
C ALA A 54 -3.53 -2.60 -10.49
N ALA A 55 -4.40 -3.14 -9.64
CA ALA A 55 -4.89 -2.45 -8.44
C ALA A 55 -3.74 -2.12 -7.46
N LEU A 56 -2.82 -3.06 -7.25
CA LEU A 56 -1.67 -2.86 -6.37
C LEU A 56 -0.68 -1.83 -6.94
N ALA A 57 -0.39 -1.89 -8.24
CA ALA A 57 0.45 -0.91 -8.92
C ALA A 57 -0.16 0.50 -8.87
N GLY A 58 -1.48 0.62 -9.08
CA GLY A 58 -2.20 1.89 -8.95
C GLY A 58 -2.14 2.45 -7.53
N THR A 59 -2.28 1.60 -6.52
CA THR A 59 -2.18 1.99 -5.11
C THR A 59 -0.78 2.48 -4.77
N LEU A 60 0.28 1.75 -5.16
CA LEU A 60 1.66 2.19 -4.95
C LEU A 60 1.94 3.53 -5.63
N THR A 61 1.42 3.73 -6.84
CA THR A 61 1.56 4.99 -7.58
C THR A 61 0.89 6.13 -6.83
N PHE A 62 -0.33 5.93 -6.35
CA PHE A 62 -1.05 6.92 -5.55
C PHE A 62 -0.34 7.26 -4.24
N LEU A 63 0.16 6.26 -3.51
CA LEU A 63 0.86 6.50 -2.24
C LEU A 63 2.18 7.25 -2.46
N ARG A 64 2.91 6.95 -3.54
CA ARG A 64 4.13 7.69 -3.92
C ARG A 64 3.80 9.14 -4.25
N PHE A 65 2.72 9.38 -5.01
CA PHE A 65 2.23 10.73 -5.25
C PHE A 65 1.88 11.47 -3.95
N CYS A 66 1.16 10.81 -3.03
CA CYS A 66 0.83 11.40 -1.73
C CYS A 66 2.06 11.76 -0.91
N LYS A 67 3.11 10.93 -0.97
CA LYS A 67 4.38 11.19 -0.29
C LYS A 67 5.11 12.39 -0.92
N GLU A 68 5.23 12.42 -2.24
CA GLU A 68 5.91 13.49 -2.97
C GLU A 68 5.23 14.85 -2.77
N HIS A 69 3.90 14.87 -2.72
CA HIS A 69 3.11 16.09 -2.65
C HIS A 69 2.46 16.31 -1.27
N GLU A 70 2.99 15.71 -0.21
CA GLU A 70 2.36 15.73 1.12
C GLU A 70 2.04 17.15 1.60
N ALA A 71 3.00 18.09 1.47
CA ALA A 71 2.82 19.48 1.87
C ALA A 71 1.75 20.20 1.05
N ALA A 72 1.74 19.97 -0.28
CA ALA A 72 0.76 20.57 -1.19
C ALA A 72 -0.65 20.01 -0.94
N LEU A 73 -0.77 18.70 -0.70
CA LEU A 73 -2.02 18.05 -0.34
C LEU A 73 -2.55 18.53 1.00
N ARG A 74 -1.70 18.67 2.03
CA ARG A 74 -2.09 19.25 3.32
C ARG A 74 -2.58 20.68 3.16
N ALA A 75 -1.88 21.52 2.37
CA ALA A 75 -2.29 22.89 2.09
C ALA A 75 -3.63 22.95 1.33
N PHE A 76 -3.80 22.10 0.31
CA PHE A 76 -5.04 21.97 -0.45
C PHE A 76 -6.22 21.59 0.46
N MET A 77 -6.07 20.54 1.27
CA MET A 77 -7.10 20.07 2.20
C MET A 77 -7.48 21.13 3.25
N ALA A 78 -6.49 21.85 3.78
CA ALA A 78 -6.73 22.98 4.67
C ALA A 78 -7.49 24.13 3.97
N GLY A 79 -7.20 24.37 2.69
CA GLY A 79 -7.92 25.35 1.85
C GLY A 79 -9.34 24.92 1.47
N VAL A 80 -9.59 23.62 1.28
CA VAL A 80 -10.93 23.06 1.07
C VAL A 80 -11.78 23.15 2.35
N ALA A 81 -11.21 22.82 3.51
CA ALA A 81 -11.90 22.94 4.80
C ALA A 81 -12.32 24.39 5.11
N LYS A 82 -11.52 25.38 4.70
CA LYS A 82 -11.87 26.81 4.83
C LYS A 82 -12.98 27.24 3.87
N ARG A 83 -13.00 26.71 2.63
CA ARG A 83 -14.06 27.00 1.65
C ARG A 83 -15.41 26.35 2.02
N GLY A 84 -15.39 25.18 2.66
CA GLY A 84 -16.60 24.54 3.19
C GLY A 84 -17.28 25.28 4.35
N LYS A 85 -16.56 26.16 5.05
CA LYS A 85 -17.10 27.01 6.12
C LYS A 85 -17.62 28.37 5.66
N ALA A 86 -17.36 28.76 4.41
CA ALA A 86 -17.83 30.03 3.85
C ALA A 86 -19.24 29.93 3.21
N CYS A 87 -19.83 28.74 3.19
CA CYS A 87 -21.15 28.46 2.60
C CYS A 87 -22.09 27.77 3.60
N ALA A 88 -21.89 27.99 4.90
CA ALA A 88 -22.72 27.49 5.99
C ALA A 88 -23.27 28.66 6.82
#